data_AF-A0A7V1DQN6-F1
#
_entry.id   AF-A0A7V1DQN6-F1
#
_cell.length_a   1.000
_cell.length_b   1.000
_cell.length_c   1.000
_cell.angle_alpha   90.00
_cell.angle_beta   90.00
_cell.angle_gamma   90.00
#
_symmetry.space_group_name_H-M   'P 1'
#
loop_
_entity.id
_entity.type
_entity.pdbx_description
1 polymer ?
#
loop_
_entity_poly.entity_id
_entity_poly.type
_entity_poly.pdbx_seq_one_letter_code
_entity_poly.pdbx_strand_id
1 'polypeptide(L)'
;MNGEVKRLPQGAADETPLACPPSPLNHRFVQSQRWQWCFVHPEIFVVPIEAISPDGLSAEFAAELQQRRGASPAWLELLDAALGSYWRRATDLHQRAPRQWLPPRAQHLCIVARGHSVRPYFQPIRHASWLLCEDDFDPDTSSVELATYLLFHMERMGWCGEVVAAFEENLSYWITRNVGELEDFRAGAKRCTRPDALAFRALADHLDWICRAHHPLFRPPTLALPGGWLQLGRSGVLVPRQYGRTYESLQQQWVASARKAVERHERVFARKSRAAGRALCDWVASQKPRVLVLGKEREVLWDPETPDNIRWLQAKISQLAPPVAESIARDLAVIDFHSQRFLAAVRAPLPERVDGVDASGLAFLCSDRPLIAYRLLEPGMQRLRLPAPPYERLMLGARTAHEWGHLASVAGWVAVAKERSEEWQSACAELVEIGEQVVRDAPSGLVRALSDEIERLGANGSVGRGLAEIVLARMPDYQANLVARAFLSPLELETYVRNNVTCLAQVMRPTAVFQRLFRHAYEFQYLALAGIDDAWAYLCASTWFDREFIHSGVVKASLCEALFACVGRLCALQAIDSAKLLPAPQHGQVGIGEINLFAGSGGEEV
;
A
#
# COMPACT_ATOMS: atom_id res chain seq x y z
N MET A 1 -67.99 6.43 -1.59
CA MET A 1 -67.60 7.83 -1.88
C MET A 1 -67.20 8.48 -0.57
N ASN A 2 -65.92 8.82 -0.51
CA ASN A 2 -65.15 9.70 0.37
C ASN A 2 -65.87 10.54 1.44
N GLY A 3 -65.27 10.58 2.64
CA GLY A 3 -65.24 11.76 3.50
C GLY A 3 -65.13 11.48 5.00
N GLU A 4 -63.88 11.58 5.51
CA GLU A 4 -63.38 11.69 6.90
C GLU A 4 -64.36 12.26 7.97
N VAL A 5 -64.24 11.92 9.27
CA VAL A 5 -63.23 12.50 10.20
C VAL A 5 -63.19 11.80 11.57
N LYS A 6 -61.95 11.54 12.04
CA LYS A 6 -61.36 11.44 13.41
C LYS A 6 -61.98 10.55 14.51
N ARG A 7 -61.14 9.61 15.00
CA ARG A 7 -60.77 9.48 16.43
C ARG A 7 -59.37 8.83 16.58
N LEU A 8 -58.67 9.31 17.60
CA LEU A 8 -57.24 9.20 17.95
C LEU A 8 -56.71 7.78 18.22
N PRO A 9 -55.41 7.50 18.03
CA PRO A 9 -54.70 6.46 18.76
C PRO A 9 -54.02 7.01 20.03
N GLN A 10 -54.08 6.18 21.07
CA GLN A 10 -53.39 6.31 22.35
C GLN A 10 -51.87 6.13 22.20
N GLY A 11 -51.13 6.82 23.07
CA GLY A 11 -49.68 6.93 23.01
C GLY A 11 -48.89 5.68 23.38
N ALA A 12 -47.65 5.67 22.90
CA ALA A 12 -46.53 4.96 23.49
C ALA A 12 -45.37 5.97 23.61
N ALA A 13 -44.64 5.83 24.71
CA ALA A 13 -43.64 6.75 25.22
C ALA A 13 -42.38 6.86 24.34
N ASP A 14 -41.81 8.06 24.40
CA ASP A 14 -40.42 8.38 24.07
C ASP A 14 -39.44 7.45 24.81
N GLU A 15 -38.39 7.03 24.10
CA GLU A 15 -37.00 7.14 24.58
C GLU A 15 -36.06 6.90 23.39
N THR A 16 -35.81 7.98 22.64
CA THR A 16 -34.67 8.08 21.71
C THR A 16 -33.51 8.66 22.52
N PRO A 17 -32.28 8.11 22.47
CA PRO A 17 -31.17 8.70 23.20
C PRO A 17 -30.84 10.07 22.60
N LEU A 18 -30.81 11.08 23.48
CA LEU A 18 -30.36 12.45 23.20
C LEU A 18 -28.95 12.43 22.60
N ALA A 19 -28.86 12.42 21.26
CA ALA A 19 -27.66 12.85 20.56
C ALA A 19 -27.58 14.37 20.73
N CYS A 20 -26.62 14.86 21.53
CA CYS A 20 -26.22 16.26 21.47
C CYS A 20 -25.83 16.58 20.02
N PRO A 21 -26.41 17.62 19.39
CA PRO A 21 -25.91 18.06 18.09
C PRO A 21 -24.45 18.49 18.28
N PRO A 22 -23.50 18.01 17.48
CA PRO A 22 -22.12 18.45 17.58
C PRO A 22 -22.07 19.96 17.39
N SER A 23 -21.44 20.66 18.34
CA SER A 23 -21.13 22.09 18.23
C SER A 23 -20.52 22.38 16.86
N PRO A 24 -20.90 23.48 16.17
CA PRO A 24 -20.32 23.85 14.88
C PRO A 24 -18.80 24.08 14.94
N LEU A 25 -18.23 24.28 16.13
CA LEU A 25 -16.78 24.32 16.37
C LEU A 25 -16.14 22.92 16.45
N ASN A 26 -16.88 21.91 16.94
CA ASN A 26 -16.42 20.50 16.95
C ASN A 26 -16.50 19.85 15.57
N HIS A 27 -17.47 20.24 14.72
CA HIS A 27 -17.57 19.66 13.37
C HIS A 27 -16.35 20.02 12.50
N ARG A 28 -15.84 21.25 12.59
CA ARG A 28 -14.61 21.68 11.90
C ARG A 28 -13.35 21.03 12.48
N PHE A 29 -13.27 20.83 13.80
CA PHE A 29 -12.12 20.18 14.43
C PHE A 29 -12.06 18.67 14.12
N VAL A 30 -13.20 17.98 14.15
CA VAL A 30 -13.30 16.53 13.85
C VAL A 30 -13.11 16.25 12.35
N GLN A 31 -13.64 17.09 11.45
CA GLN A 31 -13.37 16.98 10.00
C GLN A 31 -11.89 17.21 9.66
N SER A 32 -11.21 18.11 10.38
CA SER A 32 -9.78 18.40 10.14
C SER A 32 -8.84 17.22 10.43
N GLN A 33 -9.26 16.24 11.25
CA GLN A 33 -8.43 15.07 11.60
C GLN A 33 -8.58 13.90 10.64
N ARG A 34 -9.73 13.73 9.98
CA ARG A 34 -9.99 12.60 9.07
C ARG A 34 -8.92 12.48 7.98
N TRP A 35 -8.54 13.61 7.40
CA TRP A 35 -7.59 13.67 6.29
C TRP A 35 -6.15 13.96 6.74
N GLN A 36 -5.87 14.00 8.05
CA GLN A 36 -4.55 14.38 8.55
C GLN A 36 -3.44 13.48 7.99
N TRP A 37 -3.68 12.18 7.89
CA TRP A 37 -2.74 11.21 7.32
C TRP A 37 -2.37 11.52 5.86
N CYS A 38 -3.29 12.10 5.09
CA CYS A 38 -3.07 12.44 3.68
C CYS A 38 -2.07 13.59 3.48
N PHE A 39 -1.81 14.38 4.53
CA PHE A 39 -1.01 15.62 4.45
C PHE A 39 0.17 15.63 5.43
N VAL A 40 0.52 14.47 6.00
CA VAL A 40 1.59 14.34 7.02
C VAL A 40 2.98 14.69 6.49
N HIS A 41 3.20 14.55 5.19
CA HIS A 41 4.44 14.91 4.52
C HIS A 41 4.30 16.25 3.78
N PRO A 42 5.29 17.16 3.84
CA PRO A 42 5.27 18.38 3.05
C PRO A 42 5.55 18.14 1.56
N GLU A 43 6.36 17.13 1.22
CA GLU A 43 6.81 16.82 -0.14
C GLU A 43 5.81 16.00 -0.97
N ILE A 44 4.81 15.40 -0.33
CA ILE A 44 3.81 14.56 -0.98
C ILE A 44 2.47 14.68 -0.25
N PHE A 45 1.36 14.58 -0.97
CA PHE A 45 0.05 14.32 -0.36
C PHE A 45 -0.62 13.12 -0.99
N VAL A 46 -1.60 12.56 -0.30
CA VAL A 46 -2.35 11.39 -0.77
C VAL A 46 -3.78 11.80 -1.06
N VAL A 47 -4.27 11.51 -2.26
CA VAL A 47 -5.71 11.40 -2.52
C VAL A 47 -6.13 9.99 -2.12
N PRO A 48 -6.90 9.82 -1.05
CA PRO A 48 -7.20 8.49 -0.52
C PRO A 48 -8.26 7.79 -1.37
N ILE A 49 -8.22 6.46 -1.40
CA ILE A 49 -9.17 5.59 -2.12
C ILE A 49 -10.63 5.97 -1.84
N GLU A 50 -10.96 6.30 -0.60
CA GLU A 50 -12.29 6.67 -0.13
C GLU A 50 -12.84 7.96 -0.76
N ALA A 51 -11.95 8.78 -1.30
CA ALA A 51 -12.34 10.01 -2.00
C ALA A 51 -12.49 9.81 -3.51
N ILE A 52 -12.15 8.64 -4.07
CA ILE A 52 -12.06 8.44 -5.52
C ILE A 52 -13.24 7.61 -6.01
N SER A 53 -13.88 8.09 -7.08
CA SER A 53 -14.99 7.40 -7.74
C SER A 53 -14.89 7.51 -9.28
N PRO A 54 -15.73 6.78 -10.03
CA PRO A 54 -15.85 6.98 -11.48
C PRO A 54 -16.27 8.39 -11.88
N ASP A 55 -16.95 9.12 -10.99
CA ASP A 55 -17.44 10.48 -11.22
C ASP A 55 -16.43 11.56 -10.80
N GLY A 56 -15.25 11.14 -10.32
CA GLY A 56 -14.19 12.03 -9.83
C GLY A 56 -14.02 11.98 -8.32
N LEU A 57 -13.45 13.05 -7.79
CA LEU A 57 -13.12 13.23 -6.39
C LEU A 57 -14.35 13.60 -5.55
N SER A 58 -14.41 13.12 -4.31
CA SER A 58 -15.44 13.55 -3.37
C SER A 58 -15.34 15.05 -3.08
N ALA A 59 -16.49 15.73 -3.00
CA ALA A 59 -16.54 17.17 -2.75
C ALA A 59 -15.88 17.56 -1.42
N GLU A 60 -15.97 16.69 -0.41
CA GLU A 60 -15.30 16.88 0.89
C GLU A 60 -13.77 16.92 0.73
N PHE A 61 -13.19 15.97 0.01
CA PHE A 61 -11.74 15.92 -0.16
C PHE A 61 -11.22 16.99 -1.13
N ALA A 62 -12.01 17.34 -2.15
CA ALA A 62 -11.71 18.46 -3.04
C ALA A 62 -11.55 19.78 -2.25
N ALA A 63 -12.43 20.04 -1.27
CA ALA A 63 -12.33 21.21 -0.39
C ALA A 63 -11.06 21.19 0.47
N GLU A 64 -10.64 20.02 0.98
CA GLU A 64 -9.40 19.87 1.75
C GLU A 64 -8.15 20.11 0.89
N LEU A 65 -8.14 19.66 -0.36
CA LEU A 65 -7.06 19.95 -1.31
C LEU A 65 -6.96 21.46 -1.61
N GLN A 66 -8.09 22.13 -1.83
CA GLN A 66 -8.12 23.59 -2.01
C GLN A 66 -7.57 24.30 -0.78
N GLN A 67 -8.01 23.90 0.42
CA GLN A 67 -7.62 24.56 1.66
C GLN A 67 -6.15 24.34 2.04
N ARG A 68 -5.65 23.09 1.93
CA ARG A 68 -4.33 22.72 2.46
C ARG A 68 -3.21 22.74 1.43
N ARG A 69 -3.53 22.57 0.15
CA ARG A 69 -2.57 22.52 -0.95
C ARG A 69 -2.78 23.62 -1.99
N GLY A 70 -3.86 24.40 -1.89
CA GLY A 70 -4.14 25.46 -2.85
C GLY A 70 -4.47 24.93 -4.25
N ALA A 71 -5.01 23.70 -4.34
CA ALA A 71 -5.40 23.12 -5.62
C ALA A 71 -6.41 24.03 -6.33
N SER A 72 -6.14 24.38 -7.59
CA SER A 72 -7.04 25.25 -8.36
C SER A 72 -8.26 24.46 -8.84
N PRO A 73 -9.40 25.13 -9.13
CA PRO A 73 -10.55 24.48 -9.75
C PRO A 73 -10.19 23.73 -11.03
N ALA A 74 -9.35 24.32 -11.88
CA ALA A 74 -8.92 23.70 -13.14
C ALA A 74 -8.07 22.45 -12.92
N TRP A 75 -7.26 22.40 -11.86
CA TRP A 75 -6.50 21.21 -11.48
C TRP A 75 -7.44 20.06 -11.06
N LEU A 76 -8.46 20.38 -10.25
CA LEU A 76 -9.46 19.41 -9.81
C LEU A 76 -10.31 18.90 -10.99
N GLU A 77 -10.75 19.79 -11.88
CA GLU A 77 -11.50 19.41 -13.09
C GLU A 77 -10.69 18.47 -14.00
N LEU A 78 -9.38 18.71 -14.16
CA LEU A 78 -8.52 17.83 -14.95
C LEU A 78 -8.36 16.46 -14.26
N LEU A 79 -8.14 16.43 -12.95
CA LEU A 79 -8.11 15.18 -12.17
C LEU A 79 -9.41 14.38 -12.34
N ASP A 80 -10.57 15.01 -12.15
CA ASP A 80 -11.88 14.35 -12.28
C ASP A 80 -12.10 13.81 -13.69
N ALA A 81 -11.76 14.59 -14.72
CA ALA A 81 -11.85 14.16 -16.11
C ALA A 81 -10.94 12.97 -16.43
N ALA A 82 -9.74 12.94 -15.84
CA ALA A 82 -8.79 11.84 -15.99
C ALA A 82 -9.28 10.57 -15.29
N LEU A 83 -9.82 10.69 -14.06
CA LEU A 83 -10.40 9.57 -13.32
C LEU A 83 -11.60 8.96 -14.06
N GLY A 84 -12.55 9.79 -14.50
CA GLY A 84 -13.70 9.31 -15.27
C GLY A 84 -13.29 8.65 -16.59
N SER A 85 -12.28 9.21 -17.28
CA SER A 85 -11.71 8.60 -18.49
C SER A 85 -11.02 7.27 -18.20
N TYR A 86 -10.27 7.16 -17.10
CA TYR A 86 -9.64 5.92 -16.67
C TYR A 86 -10.69 4.84 -16.41
N TRP A 87 -11.72 5.12 -15.60
CA TRP A 87 -12.75 4.13 -15.26
C TRP A 87 -13.49 3.61 -16.49
N ARG A 88 -13.94 4.52 -17.36
CA ARG A 88 -14.63 4.19 -18.61
C ARG A 88 -13.75 3.34 -19.52
N ARG A 89 -12.50 3.75 -19.73
CA ARG A 89 -11.58 3.05 -20.66
C ARG A 89 -11.12 1.71 -20.11
N ALA A 90 -10.81 1.62 -18.82
CA ALA A 90 -10.37 0.37 -18.21
C ALA A 90 -11.50 -0.65 -18.26
N THR A 91 -12.74 -0.21 -18.05
CA THR A 91 -13.94 -1.05 -18.22
C THR A 91 -14.06 -1.57 -19.66
N ASP A 92 -14.03 -0.71 -20.68
CA ASP A 92 -14.10 -1.12 -22.09
C ASP A 92 -12.97 -2.08 -22.48
N LEU A 93 -11.73 -1.72 -22.16
CA LEU A 93 -10.56 -2.50 -22.52
C LEU A 93 -10.56 -3.87 -21.85
N HIS A 94 -10.93 -3.94 -20.56
CA HIS A 94 -11.06 -5.21 -19.84
C HIS A 94 -12.19 -6.08 -20.41
N GLN A 95 -13.35 -5.51 -20.72
CA GLN A 95 -14.47 -6.28 -21.31
C GLN A 95 -14.07 -6.91 -22.65
N ARG A 96 -13.33 -6.17 -23.49
CA ARG A 96 -12.91 -6.63 -24.83
C ARG A 96 -11.71 -7.57 -24.79
N ALA A 97 -10.82 -7.43 -23.80
CA ALA A 97 -9.59 -8.20 -23.68
C ALA A 97 -9.21 -8.47 -22.21
N PRO A 98 -9.99 -9.30 -21.48
CA PRO A 98 -9.88 -9.46 -20.02
C PRO A 98 -8.58 -10.13 -19.55
N ARG A 99 -7.87 -10.82 -20.44
CA ARG A 99 -6.54 -11.40 -20.16
C ARG A 99 -5.38 -10.41 -20.33
N GLN A 100 -5.62 -9.31 -21.05
CA GLN A 100 -4.60 -8.29 -21.34
C GLN A 100 -4.77 -7.07 -20.43
N TRP A 101 -6.01 -6.66 -20.18
CA TRP A 101 -6.35 -5.45 -19.47
C TRP A 101 -6.93 -5.74 -18.09
N LEU A 102 -6.45 -4.98 -17.11
CA LEU A 102 -6.92 -5.03 -15.74
C LEU A 102 -8.26 -4.28 -15.64
N PRO A 103 -9.20 -4.74 -14.81
CA PRO A 103 -10.41 -3.97 -14.52
C PRO A 103 -10.07 -2.70 -13.73
N PRO A 104 -10.91 -1.64 -13.78
CA PRO A 104 -10.66 -0.44 -13.00
C PRO A 104 -10.72 -0.74 -11.50
N ARG A 105 -9.88 -0.04 -10.74
CA ARG A 105 -9.94 0.06 -9.27
C ARG A 105 -9.48 1.43 -8.81
N ALA A 106 -9.87 1.80 -7.60
CA ALA A 106 -9.31 2.95 -6.92
C ALA A 106 -7.95 2.58 -6.29
N GLN A 107 -7.01 3.51 -6.35
CA GLN A 107 -5.70 3.45 -5.70
C GLN A 107 -5.42 4.79 -5.04
N HIS A 108 -4.64 4.77 -3.96
CA HIS A 108 -4.17 6.01 -3.35
C HIS A 108 -3.34 6.79 -4.39
N LEU A 109 -3.74 8.02 -4.72
CA LEU A 109 -2.93 8.86 -5.60
C LEU A 109 -1.94 9.62 -4.73
N CYS A 110 -0.68 9.19 -4.77
CA CYS A 110 0.39 9.83 -4.02
C CYS A 110 1.02 10.92 -4.90
N ILE A 111 0.61 12.17 -4.67
CA ILE A 111 0.96 13.34 -5.49
C ILE A 111 2.19 14.03 -4.91
N VAL A 112 3.31 13.95 -5.63
CA VAL A 112 4.58 14.57 -5.25
C VAL A 112 4.54 16.06 -5.57
N ALA A 113 4.75 16.88 -4.54
CA ALA A 113 4.96 18.31 -4.69
C ALA A 113 6.38 18.55 -5.21
N ARG A 114 6.50 19.22 -6.37
CA ARG A 114 7.79 19.52 -7.04
C ARG A 114 8.60 18.24 -7.35
N GLY A 115 8.28 17.56 -8.46
CA GLY A 115 8.60 16.17 -8.83
C GLY A 115 10.01 15.55 -8.63
N HIS A 116 11.00 16.24 -8.07
CA HIS A 116 12.29 15.68 -7.66
C HIS A 116 12.45 15.48 -6.15
N SER A 117 11.53 15.99 -5.35
CA SER A 117 11.57 15.93 -3.88
C SER A 117 11.52 14.49 -3.35
N VAL A 118 10.94 13.57 -4.11
CA VAL A 118 10.74 12.17 -3.74
C VAL A 118 11.35 11.23 -4.79
N ARG A 119 11.81 10.05 -4.35
CA ARG A 119 12.38 9.01 -5.21
C ARG A 119 11.39 8.62 -6.33
N PRO A 120 11.78 8.65 -7.62
CA PRO A 120 10.89 8.17 -8.68
C PRO A 120 10.56 6.68 -8.56
N TYR A 121 9.34 6.31 -8.97
CA TYR A 121 8.85 4.92 -9.12
C TYR A 121 8.75 4.07 -7.84
N PHE A 122 8.95 4.63 -6.64
CA PHE A 122 8.60 3.91 -5.42
C PHE A 122 7.07 3.91 -5.21
N GLN A 123 6.59 2.94 -4.43
CA GLN A 123 5.19 2.89 -3.98
C GLN A 123 5.15 3.22 -2.49
N PRO A 124 4.63 4.40 -2.10
CA PRO A 124 4.48 4.76 -0.67
C PRO A 124 3.62 3.76 0.10
N ILE A 125 2.61 3.20 -0.57
CA ILE A 125 1.69 2.21 -0.02
C ILE A 125 1.69 1.02 -0.97
N ARG A 126 2.30 -0.07 -0.51
CA ARG A 126 2.60 -1.24 -1.35
C ARG A 126 1.34 -1.81 -2.00
N HIS A 127 1.35 -2.00 -3.33
CA HIS A 127 0.23 -2.54 -4.11
C HIS A 127 -1.12 -1.78 -4.03
N ALA A 128 -1.14 -0.62 -3.35
CA ALA A 128 -2.33 0.18 -3.09
C ALA A 128 -2.16 1.67 -3.44
N SER A 129 -1.08 2.06 -4.14
CA SER A 129 -0.82 3.45 -4.52
C SER A 129 -0.23 3.64 -5.91
N TRP A 130 -0.54 4.79 -6.51
CA TRP A 130 0.09 5.32 -7.73
C TRP A 130 0.87 6.59 -7.39
N LEU A 131 2.12 6.66 -7.85
CA LEU A 131 2.96 7.84 -7.65
C LEU A 131 2.83 8.79 -8.85
N LEU A 132 2.32 9.98 -8.59
CA LEU A 132 2.05 11.02 -9.58
C LEU A 132 2.68 12.35 -9.13
N CYS A 133 2.71 13.34 -10.00
CA CYS A 133 3.21 14.69 -9.73
C CYS A 133 2.06 15.70 -9.80
N GLU A 134 2.16 16.82 -9.08
CA GLU A 134 1.19 17.91 -9.20
C GLU A 134 1.00 18.36 -10.67
N ASP A 135 2.12 18.45 -11.39
CA ASP A 135 2.21 18.77 -12.81
C ASP A 135 1.43 17.80 -13.73
N ASP A 136 1.06 16.61 -13.26
CA ASP A 136 0.27 15.65 -14.05
C ASP A 136 -1.18 16.11 -14.23
N PHE A 137 -1.65 17.00 -13.36
CA PHE A 137 -3.02 17.51 -13.37
C PHE A 137 -3.11 19.04 -13.48
N ASP A 138 -1.97 19.71 -13.68
CA ASP A 138 -1.94 21.12 -14.05
C ASP A 138 -2.22 21.26 -15.56
N PRO A 139 -3.26 22.00 -15.99
CA PRO A 139 -3.57 22.21 -17.40
C PRO A 139 -2.43 22.82 -18.23
N ASP A 140 -1.54 23.60 -17.61
CA ASP A 140 -0.42 24.24 -18.29
C ASP A 140 0.67 23.21 -18.66
N THR A 141 0.85 22.17 -17.85
CA THR A 141 1.88 21.14 -18.05
C THR A 141 1.35 19.79 -18.52
N SER A 142 0.03 19.56 -18.47
CA SER A 142 -0.60 18.27 -18.75
C SER A 142 -1.85 18.38 -19.63
N SER A 143 -2.50 17.26 -19.85
CA SER A 143 -3.77 17.12 -20.55
C SER A 143 -4.57 15.94 -19.97
N VAL A 144 -5.86 15.85 -20.28
CA VAL A 144 -6.72 14.76 -19.77
C VAL A 144 -6.22 13.39 -20.26
N GLU A 145 -5.80 13.28 -21.51
CA GLU A 145 -5.31 12.02 -22.07
C GLU A 145 -3.95 11.62 -21.49
N LEU A 146 -3.04 12.58 -21.28
CA LEU A 146 -1.76 12.30 -20.61
C LEU A 146 -2.00 11.79 -19.18
N ALA A 147 -2.78 12.52 -18.40
CA ALA A 147 -3.13 12.13 -17.03
C ALA A 147 -3.81 10.75 -17.00
N THR A 148 -4.77 10.50 -17.89
CA THR A 148 -5.43 9.19 -17.99
C THR A 148 -4.43 8.08 -18.31
N TYR A 149 -3.54 8.28 -19.28
CA TYR A 149 -2.52 7.28 -19.63
C TYR A 149 -1.54 7.04 -18.47
N LEU A 150 -1.20 8.07 -17.70
CA LEU A 150 -0.38 7.94 -16.49
C LEU A 150 -1.03 7.02 -15.46
N LEU A 151 -2.36 7.10 -15.25
CA LEU A 151 -3.07 6.17 -14.36
C LEU A 151 -2.95 4.71 -14.83
N PHE A 152 -3.13 4.45 -16.13
CA PHE A 152 -2.89 3.11 -16.70
C PHE A 152 -1.44 2.66 -16.57
N HIS A 153 -0.50 3.59 -16.77
CA HIS A 153 0.92 3.30 -16.68
C HIS A 153 1.34 2.96 -15.25
N MET A 154 0.87 3.72 -14.26
CA MET A 154 1.13 3.47 -12.84
C MET A 154 0.50 2.16 -12.35
N GLU A 155 -0.74 1.87 -12.77
CA GLU A 155 -1.39 0.60 -12.44
C GLU A 155 -0.60 -0.59 -13.00
N ARG A 156 -0.18 -0.48 -14.26
CA ARG A 156 0.61 -1.53 -14.91
C ARG A 156 1.99 -1.67 -14.28
N MET A 157 2.64 -0.56 -13.94
CA MET A 157 3.93 -0.56 -13.25
C MET A 157 3.81 -1.22 -11.88
N GLY A 158 2.73 -0.98 -11.15
CA GLY A 158 2.47 -1.68 -9.90
C GLY A 158 2.25 -3.19 -10.05
N TRP A 159 1.70 -3.61 -11.20
CA TRP A 159 1.49 -5.02 -11.52
C TRP A 159 2.78 -5.75 -11.93
N CYS A 160 3.59 -5.16 -12.81
CA CYS A 160 4.78 -5.82 -13.36
C CYS A 160 6.09 -5.48 -12.63
N GLY A 161 6.12 -4.43 -11.82
CA GLY A 161 7.31 -3.97 -11.09
C GLY A 161 8.35 -3.25 -11.95
N GLU A 162 8.08 -2.99 -13.24
CA GLU A 162 9.04 -2.41 -14.17
C GLU A 162 8.44 -1.32 -15.08
N VAL A 163 9.12 -0.17 -15.16
CA VAL A 163 8.67 0.98 -15.97
C VAL A 163 8.51 0.61 -17.45
N VAL A 164 9.48 -0.09 -18.03
CA VAL A 164 9.45 -0.40 -19.47
C VAL A 164 8.42 -1.48 -19.78
N ALA A 165 8.35 -2.55 -18.98
CA ALA A 165 7.32 -3.56 -19.14
C ALA A 165 5.91 -2.95 -19.05
N ALA A 166 5.72 -1.96 -18.16
CA ALA A 166 4.46 -1.25 -18.06
C ALA A 166 4.10 -0.43 -19.31
N PHE A 167 5.10 0.24 -19.89
CA PHE A 167 4.94 0.91 -21.18
C PHE A 167 4.53 -0.09 -22.27
N GLU A 168 5.25 -1.21 -22.38
CA GLU A 168 5.00 -2.22 -23.40
C GLU A 168 3.60 -2.80 -23.29
N GLU A 169 3.22 -3.29 -22.11
CA GLU A 169 1.92 -3.93 -21.88
C GLU A 169 0.73 -3.00 -22.15
N ASN A 170 0.94 -1.68 -22.09
CA ASN A 170 -0.07 -0.68 -22.37
C ASN A 170 -0.09 -0.21 -23.84
N LEU A 171 0.76 -0.73 -24.75
CA LEU A 171 0.79 -0.27 -26.16
C LEU A 171 -0.55 -0.42 -26.89
N SER A 172 -1.32 -1.45 -26.57
CA SER A 172 -2.63 -1.68 -27.21
C SER A 172 -3.68 -0.61 -26.85
N TYR A 173 -3.42 0.21 -25.82
CA TYR A 173 -4.24 1.37 -25.45
C TYR A 173 -4.46 2.29 -26.66
N TRP A 174 -3.37 2.60 -27.36
CA TRP A 174 -3.33 3.58 -28.46
C TRP A 174 -4.05 3.13 -29.73
N ILE A 175 -4.25 1.82 -29.93
CA ILE A 175 -4.97 1.28 -31.09
C ILE A 175 -6.45 1.65 -31.05
N THR A 176 -6.97 1.88 -29.83
CA THR A 176 -8.39 2.16 -29.57
C THR A 176 -8.71 3.65 -29.37
N ARG A 177 -7.71 4.53 -29.50
CA ARG A 177 -7.88 5.98 -29.32
C ARG A 177 -8.26 6.68 -30.62
N ASN A 178 -9.12 7.68 -30.52
CA ASN A 178 -9.49 8.53 -31.65
C ASN A 178 -8.47 9.66 -31.88
N VAL A 179 -8.61 10.39 -33.00
CA VAL A 179 -7.65 11.45 -33.38
C VAL A 179 -7.54 12.55 -32.32
N GLY A 180 -8.66 13.02 -31.76
CA GLY A 180 -8.66 14.06 -30.73
C GLY A 180 -7.99 13.62 -29.44
N GLU A 181 -8.20 12.37 -29.01
CA GLU A 181 -7.50 11.77 -27.87
C GLU A 181 -5.98 11.71 -28.14
N LEU A 182 -5.56 11.27 -29.34
CA LEU A 182 -4.15 11.22 -29.71
C LEU A 182 -3.49 12.62 -29.75
N GLU A 183 -4.20 13.63 -30.25
CA GLU A 183 -3.75 15.02 -30.27
C GLU A 183 -3.65 15.61 -28.86
N ASP A 184 -4.63 15.34 -28.00
CA ASP A 184 -4.60 15.76 -26.59
C ASP A 184 -3.38 15.18 -25.87
N PHE A 185 -3.12 13.87 -26.03
CA PHE A 185 -1.91 13.25 -25.45
C PHE A 185 -0.63 13.91 -25.94
N ARG A 186 -0.50 14.17 -27.24
CA ARG A 186 0.70 14.82 -27.81
C ARG A 186 0.89 16.21 -27.24
N ALA A 187 -0.21 16.97 -27.11
CA ALA A 187 -0.18 18.30 -26.55
C ALA A 187 0.27 18.27 -25.08
N GLY A 188 -0.30 17.36 -24.27
CA GLY A 188 0.11 17.15 -22.89
C GLY A 188 1.56 16.68 -22.76
N ALA A 189 1.97 15.65 -23.49
CA ALA A 189 3.33 15.10 -23.46
C ALA A 189 4.39 16.15 -23.83
N LYS A 190 4.09 17.04 -24.79
CA LYS A 190 4.97 18.15 -25.17
C LYS A 190 5.19 19.13 -24.02
N ARG A 191 4.16 19.44 -23.23
CA ARG A 191 4.23 20.36 -22.09
C ARG A 191 4.70 19.70 -20.79
N CYS A 192 4.61 18.37 -20.70
CA CYS A 192 4.94 17.58 -19.53
C CYS A 192 6.31 17.93 -18.94
N THR A 193 6.35 18.23 -17.65
CA THR A 193 7.53 18.66 -16.88
C THR A 193 8.06 17.57 -15.94
N ARG A 194 7.43 16.38 -15.94
CA ARG A 194 7.84 15.24 -15.12
C ARG A 194 9.34 14.92 -15.27
N PRO A 195 9.97 14.34 -14.23
CA PRO A 195 11.36 13.88 -14.30
C PRO A 195 11.66 12.96 -15.49
N ASP A 196 10.67 12.19 -15.93
CA ASP A 196 10.74 11.21 -17.02
C ASP A 196 9.96 11.63 -18.28
N ALA A 197 9.60 12.92 -18.41
CA ALA A 197 8.80 13.45 -19.51
C ALA A 197 9.33 13.08 -20.92
N LEU A 198 10.65 12.89 -21.07
CA LEU A 198 11.24 12.47 -22.35
C LEU A 198 10.70 11.12 -22.85
N ALA A 199 10.31 10.21 -21.96
CA ALA A 199 9.69 8.94 -22.35
C ALA A 199 8.32 9.14 -22.99
N PHE A 200 7.49 10.00 -22.40
CA PHE A 200 6.15 10.31 -22.89
C PHE A 200 6.19 11.14 -24.18
N ARG A 201 7.16 12.05 -24.31
CA ARG A 201 7.42 12.76 -25.58
C ARG A 201 7.85 11.82 -26.69
N ALA A 202 8.77 10.89 -26.41
CA ALA A 202 9.17 9.87 -27.38
C ALA A 202 7.98 9.00 -27.80
N LEU A 203 7.12 8.58 -26.86
CA LEU A 203 5.89 7.86 -27.19
C LEU A 203 4.98 8.71 -28.10
N ALA A 204 4.77 9.98 -27.76
CA ALA A 204 3.97 10.92 -28.54
C ALA A 204 4.47 11.02 -29.99
N ASP A 205 5.78 11.12 -30.21
CA ASP A 205 6.40 11.19 -31.54
C ASP A 205 6.18 9.92 -32.37
N HIS A 206 5.98 8.77 -31.72
CA HIS A 206 5.79 7.48 -32.37
C HIS A 206 4.31 7.04 -32.49
N LEU A 207 3.35 7.82 -31.99
CA LEU A 207 1.93 7.44 -32.03
C LEU A 207 1.39 7.23 -33.45
N ASP A 208 1.97 7.86 -34.47
CA ASP A 208 1.52 7.74 -35.86
C ASP A 208 1.47 6.28 -36.33
N TRP A 209 2.52 5.51 -36.05
CA TRP A 209 2.55 4.10 -36.46
C TRP A 209 1.97 3.18 -35.39
N ILE A 210 2.09 3.52 -34.10
CA ILE A 210 1.56 2.71 -32.99
C ILE A 210 0.03 2.63 -33.08
N CYS A 211 -0.66 3.76 -33.31
CA CYS A 211 -2.12 3.77 -33.40
C CYS A 211 -2.64 3.02 -34.62
N ARG A 212 -1.78 2.78 -35.63
CA ARG A 212 -2.05 2.00 -36.85
C ARG A 212 -1.72 0.51 -36.70
N ALA A 213 -1.08 0.10 -35.62
CA ALA A 213 -0.74 -1.29 -35.37
C ALA A 213 -1.97 -2.21 -35.26
N HIS A 214 -1.73 -3.51 -35.35
CA HIS A 214 -2.76 -4.54 -35.22
C HIS A 214 -2.75 -5.14 -33.82
N HIS A 215 -3.89 -5.68 -33.42
CA HIS A 215 -4.04 -6.45 -32.18
C HIS A 215 -5.16 -7.46 -32.38
N PRO A 216 -5.00 -8.74 -32.02
CA PRO A 216 -5.97 -9.80 -32.30
C PRO A 216 -7.42 -9.48 -31.88
N LEU A 217 -7.61 -8.70 -30.82
CA LEU A 217 -8.93 -8.36 -30.29
C LEU A 217 -9.43 -6.94 -30.63
N PHE A 218 -8.52 -6.00 -30.96
CA PHE A 218 -8.90 -4.59 -31.16
C PHE A 218 -8.87 -4.16 -32.62
N ARG A 219 -7.91 -4.71 -33.37
CA ARG A 219 -7.76 -4.50 -34.81
C ARG A 219 -7.07 -5.74 -35.40
N PRO A 220 -7.82 -6.81 -35.68
CA PRO A 220 -7.24 -8.05 -36.18
C PRO A 220 -6.43 -7.81 -37.47
N PRO A 221 -5.31 -8.52 -37.69
CA PRO A 221 -4.60 -8.47 -38.96
C PRO A 221 -5.47 -9.09 -40.06
N THR A 222 -5.67 -8.37 -41.17
CA THR A 222 -6.58 -8.77 -42.26
C THR A 222 -5.90 -9.59 -43.35
N LEU A 223 -4.57 -9.52 -43.47
CA LEU A 223 -3.80 -10.21 -44.51
C LEU A 223 -2.49 -10.77 -43.95
N ALA A 224 -2.01 -11.86 -44.55
CA ALA A 224 -0.66 -12.33 -44.34
C ALA A 224 0.32 -11.30 -44.92
N LEU A 225 1.14 -10.68 -44.06
CA LEU A 225 2.12 -9.68 -44.47
C LEU A 225 3.38 -10.36 -45.01
N PRO A 226 3.85 -10.06 -46.23
CA PRO A 226 5.15 -10.51 -46.70
C PRO A 226 6.25 -10.00 -45.76
N GLY A 227 7.11 -10.91 -45.27
CA GLY A 227 8.12 -10.60 -44.24
C GLY A 227 7.65 -10.78 -42.80
N GLY A 228 6.36 -11.04 -42.58
CA GLY A 228 5.79 -11.45 -41.28
C GLY A 228 5.53 -10.32 -40.29
N TRP A 229 4.82 -10.68 -39.23
CA TRP A 229 4.50 -9.80 -38.11
C TRP A 229 5.59 -9.89 -37.03
N LEU A 230 5.80 -8.78 -36.33
CA LEU A 230 6.55 -8.68 -35.08
C LEU A 230 5.56 -8.39 -33.97
N GLN A 231 5.58 -9.19 -32.91
CA GLN A 231 4.84 -8.91 -31.68
C GLN A 231 5.67 -7.99 -30.78
N LEU A 232 5.05 -6.93 -30.28
CA LEU A 232 5.68 -5.96 -29.38
C LEU A 232 5.46 -6.36 -27.92
N GLY A 233 6.52 -6.83 -27.27
CA GLY A 233 6.49 -7.25 -25.87
C GLY A 233 5.34 -8.23 -25.57
N ARG A 234 4.68 -8.02 -24.43
CA ARG A 234 3.53 -8.82 -23.96
C ARG A 234 2.17 -8.18 -24.24
N SER A 235 2.14 -7.12 -25.04
CA SER A 235 0.96 -6.29 -25.28
C SER A 235 -0.08 -6.89 -26.23
N GLY A 236 0.29 -7.98 -26.92
CA GLY A 236 -0.46 -8.53 -28.04
C GLY A 236 -0.43 -7.66 -29.31
N VAL A 237 0.27 -6.52 -29.31
CA VAL A 237 0.37 -5.63 -30.46
C VAL A 237 1.28 -6.23 -31.52
N LEU A 238 0.80 -6.18 -32.77
CA LEU A 238 1.46 -6.71 -33.96
C LEU A 238 1.78 -5.57 -34.93
N VAL A 239 3.03 -5.52 -35.38
CA VAL A 239 3.50 -4.57 -36.40
C VAL A 239 4.30 -5.25 -37.50
N PRO A 240 4.43 -4.66 -38.69
CA PRO A 240 5.38 -5.14 -39.69
C PRO A 240 6.81 -5.20 -39.14
N ARG A 241 7.58 -6.24 -39.49
CA ARG A 241 8.96 -6.43 -38.97
C ARG A 241 9.89 -5.23 -39.18
N GLN A 242 9.66 -4.40 -40.20
CA GLN A 242 10.44 -3.19 -40.44
C GLN A 242 10.42 -2.18 -39.27
N TYR A 243 9.39 -2.22 -38.42
CA TYR A 243 9.30 -1.37 -37.23
C TYR A 243 10.14 -1.86 -36.06
N GLY A 244 10.81 -3.02 -36.15
CA GLY A 244 11.60 -3.60 -35.07
C GLY A 244 12.66 -2.64 -34.52
N ARG A 245 13.48 -2.03 -35.40
CA ARG A 245 14.50 -1.05 -34.98
C ARG A 245 13.89 0.22 -34.36
N THR A 246 12.76 0.68 -34.90
CA THR A 246 12.04 1.84 -34.35
C THR A 246 11.52 1.55 -32.95
N TYR A 247 10.98 0.34 -32.73
CA TYR A 247 10.53 -0.12 -31.43
C TYR A 247 11.66 -0.26 -30.42
N GLU A 248 12.77 -0.88 -30.80
CA GLU A 248 13.97 -1.01 -29.96
C GLU A 248 14.50 0.36 -29.52
N SER A 249 14.55 1.33 -30.44
CA SER A 249 14.94 2.71 -30.13
C SER A 249 14.00 3.37 -29.12
N LEU A 250 12.68 3.17 -29.27
CA LEU A 250 11.71 3.69 -28.30
C LEU A 250 11.91 3.07 -26.92
N GLN A 251 12.06 1.74 -26.81
CA GLN A 251 12.36 1.08 -25.54
C GLN A 251 13.63 1.64 -24.86
N GLN A 252 14.70 1.84 -25.64
CA GLN A 252 15.95 2.41 -25.12
C GLN A 252 15.76 3.84 -24.58
N GLN A 253 14.94 4.65 -25.23
CA GLN A 253 14.60 6.00 -24.75
C GLN A 253 13.83 5.95 -23.42
N TRP A 254 12.90 5.02 -23.27
CA TRP A 254 12.19 4.79 -22.00
C TRP A 254 13.16 4.38 -20.88
N VAL A 255 14.04 3.40 -21.13
CA VAL A 255 15.09 2.99 -20.18
C VAL A 255 15.96 4.17 -19.78
N ALA A 256 16.44 4.94 -20.76
CA ALA A 256 17.32 6.07 -20.52
C ALA A 256 16.63 7.19 -19.74
N SER A 257 15.35 7.48 -20.03
CA SER A 257 14.56 8.48 -19.32
C SER A 257 14.36 8.08 -17.85
N ALA A 258 13.92 6.85 -17.59
CA ALA A 258 13.69 6.35 -16.23
C ALA A 258 14.98 6.33 -15.40
N ARG A 259 16.11 5.87 -15.99
CA ARG A 259 17.41 5.90 -15.32
C ARG A 259 17.85 7.32 -14.97
N LYS A 260 17.73 8.26 -15.91
CA LYS A 260 18.07 9.68 -15.68
C LYS A 260 17.23 10.29 -14.56
N ALA A 261 15.93 9.96 -14.48
CA ALA A 261 15.06 10.43 -13.40
C ALA A 261 15.57 9.96 -12.02
N VAL A 262 15.90 8.67 -11.89
CA VAL A 262 16.46 8.10 -10.65
C VAL A 262 17.82 8.71 -10.33
N GLU A 263 18.74 8.77 -11.29
CA GLU A 263 20.07 9.35 -11.10
C GLU A 263 20.01 10.82 -10.65
N ARG A 264 19.08 11.60 -11.22
CA ARG A 264 18.90 13.01 -10.83
C ARG A 264 18.48 13.14 -9.36
N HIS A 265 17.59 12.27 -8.90
CA HIS A 265 17.21 12.21 -7.49
C HIS A 265 18.39 11.79 -6.61
N GLU A 266 19.12 10.73 -6.98
CA GLU A 266 20.30 10.27 -6.22
C GLU A 266 21.40 11.34 -6.11
N ARG A 267 21.58 12.18 -7.15
CA ARG A 267 22.58 13.26 -7.14
C ARG A 267 22.34 14.31 -6.06
N VAL A 268 21.10 14.51 -5.62
CA VAL A 268 20.77 15.40 -4.50
C VAL A 268 21.52 14.98 -3.22
N PHE A 269 21.76 13.68 -3.05
CA PHE A 269 22.40 13.10 -1.87
C PHE A 269 23.82 12.59 -2.15
N ALA A 270 24.45 13.01 -3.25
CA ALA A 270 25.79 12.53 -3.63
C ALA A 270 26.91 13.08 -2.74
N ARG A 271 26.74 14.27 -2.14
CA ARG A 271 27.77 14.93 -1.32
C ARG A 271 27.89 14.27 0.05
N LYS A 272 28.91 13.44 0.21
CA LYS A 272 29.23 12.77 1.47
C LYS A 272 30.13 13.60 2.37
N SER A 273 30.01 13.41 3.68
CA SER A 273 30.80 14.06 4.71
C SER A 273 31.23 13.06 5.79
N ARG A 274 32.51 13.13 6.20
CA ARG A 274 32.99 12.38 7.37
C ARG A 274 32.39 12.91 8.67
N ALA A 275 32.06 14.19 8.74
CA ALA A 275 31.42 14.77 9.92
C ALA A 275 30.03 14.20 10.15
N ALA A 276 29.27 13.92 9.08
CA ALA A 276 27.96 13.30 9.18
C ALA A 276 28.02 11.87 9.74
N GLY A 277 28.97 11.06 9.26
CA GLY A 277 29.19 9.71 9.80
C GLY A 277 29.60 9.73 11.28
N ARG A 278 30.50 10.65 11.66
CA ARG A 278 30.88 10.84 13.08
C ARG A 278 29.70 11.27 13.94
N ALA A 279 28.93 12.27 13.51
CA ALA A 279 27.78 12.75 14.26
C ALA A 279 26.74 11.64 14.52
N LEU A 280 26.51 10.75 13.55
CA LEU A 280 25.65 9.57 13.75
C LEU A 280 26.26 8.58 14.75
N CYS A 281 27.57 8.30 14.68
CA CYS A 281 28.24 7.44 15.68
C CYS A 281 28.18 8.05 17.09
N ASP A 282 28.43 9.35 17.22
CA ASP A 282 28.38 10.07 18.50
C ASP A 282 26.96 10.07 19.08
N TRP A 283 25.95 10.23 18.21
CA TRP A 283 24.55 10.10 18.59
C TRP A 283 24.22 8.68 19.07
N VAL A 284 24.62 7.62 18.34
CA VAL A 284 24.40 6.22 18.76
C VAL A 284 25.09 5.93 20.10
N ALA A 285 26.33 6.38 20.28
CA ALA A 285 27.09 6.18 21.52
C ALA A 285 26.47 6.91 22.72
N SER A 286 25.90 8.11 22.50
CA SER A 286 25.27 8.91 23.55
C SER A 286 23.86 8.44 23.91
N GLN A 287 23.02 8.19 22.90
CA GLN A 287 21.62 7.81 23.10
C GLN A 287 21.45 6.33 23.44
N LYS A 288 22.36 5.46 22.97
CA LYS A 288 22.31 4.00 23.16
C LYS A 288 20.93 3.41 22.81
N PRO A 289 20.42 3.65 21.58
CA PRO A 289 19.06 3.25 21.21
C PRO A 289 18.88 1.73 21.30
N ARG A 290 17.72 1.24 21.76
CA ARG A 290 17.45 -0.20 21.93
C ARG A 290 17.18 -0.92 20.59
N VAL A 291 18.20 -1.02 19.75
CA VAL A 291 18.10 -1.61 18.40
C VAL A 291 19.40 -2.28 17.98
N LEU A 292 19.33 -3.51 17.50
CA LEU A 292 20.47 -4.20 16.90
C LEU A 292 20.70 -3.67 15.48
N VAL A 293 21.84 -3.03 15.21
CA VAL A 293 22.15 -2.51 13.87
C VAL A 293 22.95 -3.54 13.09
N LEU A 294 22.39 -3.97 11.96
CA LEU A 294 22.97 -5.01 11.11
C LEU A 294 23.49 -4.46 9.78
N GLY A 295 24.54 -5.11 9.27
CA GLY A 295 25.13 -4.88 7.97
C GLY A 295 24.46 -5.77 6.92
N LYS A 296 25.25 -6.54 6.17
CA LYS A 296 24.69 -7.52 5.22
C LYS A 296 24.36 -8.81 5.98
N GLU A 297 23.21 -9.42 5.69
CA GLU A 297 22.74 -10.67 6.31
C GLU A 297 22.63 -10.56 7.85
N ARG A 298 23.52 -11.22 8.60
CA ARG A 298 23.58 -11.24 10.07
C ARG A 298 24.84 -10.56 10.64
N GLU A 299 25.57 -9.79 9.83
CA GLU A 299 26.71 -8.99 10.29
C GLU A 299 26.25 -7.95 11.33
N VAL A 300 26.66 -8.10 12.60
CA VAL A 300 26.35 -7.12 13.65
C VAL A 300 27.31 -5.93 13.54
N LEU A 301 26.76 -4.73 13.31
CA LEU A 301 27.55 -3.49 13.21
C LEU A 301 27.54 -2.69 14.51
N TRP A 302 26.44 -2.75 15.26
CA TRP A 302 26.33 -2.18 16.60
C TRP A 302 25.28 -2.95 17.40
N ASP A 303 25.54 -3.10 18.69
CA ASP A 303 24.74 -3.89 19.62
C ASP A 303 24.42 -3.07 20.88
N PRO A 304 23.14 -2.88 21.24
CA PRO A 304 22.76 -2.10 22.41
C PRO A 304 23.21 -2.74 23.73
N GLU A 305 23.54 -4.04 23.74
CA GLU A 305 24.05 -4.75 24.92
C GLU A 305 25.55 -4.52 25.12
N THR A 306 26.28 -4.10 24.07
CA THR A 306 27.69 -3.70 24.12
C THR A 306 27.90 -2.30 23.52
N PRO A 307 27.25 -1.26 24.11
CA PRO A 307 27.07 0.03 23.45
C PRO A 307 28.38 0.77 23.13
N ASP A 308 29.46 0.46 23.84
CA ASP A 308 30.78 1.07 23.66
C ASP A 308 31.52 0.51 22.42
N ASN A 309 31.06 -0.60 21.83
CA ASN A 309 31.64 -1.20 20.62
C ASN A 309 31.07 -0.58 19.33
N ILE A 310 31.50 0.65 19.02
CA ILE A 310 31.02 1.40 17.84
C ILE A 310 31.87 1.17 16.57
N ARG A 311 32.98 0.43 16.67
CA ARG A 311 34.02 0.33 15.64
C ARG A 311 33.47 -0.14 14.29
N TRP A 312 32.63 -1.15 14.28
CA TRP A 312 32.10 -1.75 13.05
C TRP A 312 31.10 -0.84 12.36
N LEU A 313 30.19 -0.23 13.14
CA LEU A 313 29.30 0.82 12.63
C LEU A 313 30.12 1.95 12.03
N GLN A 314 31.09 2.50 12.77
CA GLN A 314 31.94 3.60 12.30
C GLN A 314 32.65 3.28 10.98
N ALA A 315 33.19 2.07 10.82
CA ALA A 315 33.81 1.63 9.57
C ALA A 315 32.80 1.65 8.41
N LYS A 316 31.56 1.25 8.67
CA LYS A 316 30.51 1.16 7.64
C LYS A 316 29.94 2.51 7.23
N ILE A 317 29.72 3.41 8.18
CA ILE A 317 29.06 4.71 7.96
C ILE A 317 30.04 5.90 7.95
N SER A 318 31.34 5.63 7.79
CA SER A 318 32.41 6.65 7.87
C SER A 318 32.20 7.87 6.96
N GLN A 319 31.46 7.73 5.86
CA GLN A 319 31.09 8.81 4.95
C GLN A 319 29.63 8.66 4.49
N LEU A 320 28.77 9.55 4.98
CA LEU A 320 27.37 9.64 4.59
C LEU A 320 27.05 11.06 4.12
N ALA A 321 26.02 11.21 3.30
CA ALA A 321 25.43 12.52 3.10
C ALA A 321 24.73 12.96 4.41
N PRO A 322 24.80 14.24 4.82
CA PRO A 322 24.17 14.71 6.06
C PRO A 322 22.69 14.32 6.21
N PRO A 323 21.82 14.48 5.18
CA PRO A 323 20.41 14.07 5.28
C PRO A 323 20.21 12.55 5.46
N VAL A 324 21.15 11.74 4.94
CA VAL A 324 21.11 10.28 5.08
C VAL A 324 21.47 9.88 6.51
N ALA A 325 22.52 10.48 7.09
CA ALA A 325 22.90 10.24 8.48
C ALA A 325 21.78 10.63 9.46
N GLU A 326 21.16 11.80 9.22
CA GLU A 326 20.01 12.28 10.00
C GLU A 326 18.79 11.36 9.85
N SER A 327 18.50 10.88 8.64
CA SER A 327 17.44 9.91 8.40
C SER A 327 17.66 8.61 9.17
N ILE A 328 18.88 8.06 9.16
CA ILE A 328 19.21 6.84 9.92
C ILE A 328 19.05 7.09 11.42
N ALA A 329 19.54 8.21 11.97
CA ALA A 329 19.35 8.53 13.38
C ALA A 329 17.86 8.58 13.77
N ARG A 330 17.02 9.19 12.92
CA ARG A 330 15.56 9.22 13.13
C ARG A 330 14.93 7.85 13.09
N ASP A 331 15.35 6.98 12.18
CA ASP A 331 14.86 5.60 12.11
C ASP A 331 15.22 4.82 13.38
N LEU A 332 16.47 4.92 13.85
CA LEU A 332 16.90 4.28 15.10
C LEU A 332 16.14 4.82 16.31
N ALA A 333 15.85 6.12 16.34
CA ALA A 333 15.07 6.75 17.41
C ALA A 333 13.60 6.28 17.43
N VAL A 334 12.98 6.08 16.27
CA VAL A 334 11.61 5.52 16.18
C VAL A 334 11.57 4.12 16.76
N ILE A 335 12.55 3.28 16.40
CA ILE A 335 12.63 1.90 16.89
C ILE A 335 12.83 1.89 18.41
N ASP A 336 13.75 2.72 18.90
CA ASP A 336 14.03 2.86 20.33
C ASP A 336 12.80 3.34 21.10
N PHE A 337 12.11 4.38 20.60
CA PHE A 337 10.90 4.92 21.21
C PHE A 337 9.82 3.83 21.41
N HIS A 338 9.49 3.09 20.36
CA HIS A 338 8.49 2.03 20.44
C HIS A 338 8.95 0.86 21.32
N SER A 339 10.24 0.51 21.25
CA SER A 339 10.80 -0.57 22.06
C SER A 339 10.80 -0.22 23.55
N GLN A 340 11.14 1.01 23.92
CA GLN A 340 11.07 1.47 25.32
C GLN A 340 9.63 1.46 25.84
N ARG A 341 8.67 1.92 25.04
CA ARG A 341 7.24 1.92 25.43
C ARG A 341 6.72 0.52 25.65
N PHE A 342 7.02 -0.41 24.73
CA PHE A 342 6.62 -1.80 24.87
C PHE A 342 7.22 -2.40 26.15
N LEU A 343 8.55 -2.33 26.32
CA LEU A 343 9.25 -2.93 27.45
C LEU A 343 8.80 -2.33 28.80
N ALA A 344 8.48 -1.04 28.86
CA ALA A 344 7.95 -0.42 30.07
C ALA A 344 6.55 -0.93 30.48
N ALA A 345 5.77 -1.39 29.49
CA ALA A 345 4.42 -1.92 29.68
C ALA A 345 4.40 -3.41 30.09
N VAL A 346 5.49 -4.13 29.86
CA VAL A 346 5.63 -5.55 30.19
C VAL A 346 5.60 -5.78 31.72
N ARG A 347 4.85 -6.81 32.15
CA ARG A 347 4.74 -7.26 33.54
C ARG A 347 5.10 -8.73 33.74
N ALA A 348 5.24 -9.48 32.65
CA ALA A 348 5.64 -10.88 32.65
C ALA A 348 7.06 -11.04 32.04
N PRO A 349 7.77 -12.16 32.32
CA PRO A 349 9.06 -12.44 31.70
C PRO A 349 8.97 -12.53 30.16
N LEU A 350 9.92 -11.90 29.46
CA LEU A 350 10.05 -12.00 28.00
C LEU A 350 10.58 -13.40 27.62
N PRO A 351 10.08 -14.04 26.56
CA PRO A 351 10.74 -15.20 25.97
C PRO A 351 12.18 -14.86 25.55
N GLU A 352 13.12 -15.75 25.85
CA GLU A 352 14.52 -15.60 25.43
C GLU A 352 14.71 -15.81 23.93
N ARG A 353 13.83 -16.60 23.31
CA ARG A 353 13.91 -17.00 21.90
C ARG A 353 12.54 -17.00 21.26
N VAL A 354 12.47 -16.59 20.00
CA VAL A 354 11.28 -16.65 19.16
C VAL A 354 11.65 -17.28 17.81
N ASP A 355 11.09 -18.45 17.52
CA ASP A 355 11.26 -19.11 16.22
C ASP A 355 10.17 -18.66 15.24
N GLY A 356 10.47 -18.71 13.93
CA GLY A 356 9.48 -18.46 12.88
C GLY A 356 9.18 -16.98 12.56
N VAL A 357 9.97 -16.04 13.08
CA VAL A 357 9.89 -14.62 12.68
C VAL A 357 10.75 -14.37 11.44
N ASP A 358 10.20 -13.61 10.49
CA ASP A 358 10.92 -13.25 9.27
C ASP A 358 11.98 -12.16 9.54
N ALA A 359 13.22 -12.41 9.12
CA ALA A 359 14.35 -11.49 9.30
C ALA A 359 14.41 -10.41 8.20
N SER A 360 13.26 -9.78 7.93
CA SER A 360 13.03 -8.84 6.83
C SER A 360 11.94 -7.82 7.15
N GLY A 361 11.87 -6.75 6.33
CA GLY A 361 10.72 -5.84 6.32
C GLY A 361 10.87 -4.67 7.27
N LEU A 362 11.72 -3.71 6.91
CA LEU A 362 12.06 -2.48 7.64
C LEU A 362 12.77 -2.67 8.98
N ALA A 363 12.13 -3.36 9.93
CA ALA A 363 12.66 -3.79 11.21
C ALA A 363 12.05 -5.15 11.57
N PHE A 364 12.78 -5.97 12.32
CA PHE A 364 12.34 -7.34 12.64
C PHE A 364 12.83 -7.77 14.03
N LEU A 365 12.08 -8.65 14.69
CA LEU A 365 12.50 -9.24 15.97
C LEU A 365 13.66 -10.22 15.74
N CYS A 366 14.69 -10.14 16.58
CA CYS A 366 15.77 -11.13 16.60
C CYS A 366 15.24 -12.47 17.13
N SER A 367 15.57 -13.56 16.46
CA SER A 367 15.09 -14.88 16.87
C SER A 367 15.68 -15.35 18.20
N ASP A 368 16.89 -14.92 18.52
CA ASP A 368 17.71 -15.41 19.64
C ASP A 368 17.80 -14.44 20.81
N ARG A 369 17.23 -13.24 20.68
CA ARG A 369 17.25 -12.18 21.70
C ARG A 369 15.99 -11.33 21.61
N PRO A 370 15.45 -10.82 22.73
CA PRO A 370 14.32 -9.89 22.73
C PRO A 370 14.79 -8.49 22.32
N LEU A 371 15.21 -8.34 21.06
CA LEU A 371 15.69 -7.10 20.46
C LEU A 371 15.13 -6.94 19.05
N ILE A 372 14.83 -5.70 18.68
CA ILE A 372 14.50 -5.35 17.31
C ILE A 372 15.79 -5.08 16.55
N ALA A 373 15.90 -5.63 15.34
CA ALA A 373 17.00 -5.39 14.42
C ALA A 373 16.62 -4.42 13.30
N TYR A 374 17.60 -3.61 12.89
CA TYR A 374 17.52 -2.69 11.76
C TYR A 374 18.71 -2.91 10.83
N ARG A 375 18.45 -3.25 9.57
CA ARG A 375 19.48 -3.64 8.60
C ARG A 375 19.88 -2.48 7.69
N LEU A 376 21.11 -1.98 7.81
CA LEU A 376 21.60 -0.91 6.93
C LEU A 376 21.76 -1.34 5.47
N LEU A 377 21.98 -2.63 5.21
CA LEU A 377 22.15 -3.22 3.88
C LEU A 377 21.10 -4.29 3.60
N GLU A 378 19.86 -3.86 3.38
CA GLU A 378 18.75 -4.73 2.99
C GLU A 378 18.54 -4.72 1.47
N PRO A 379 18.43 -5.88 0.79
CA PRO A 379 18.15 -5.92 -0.64
C PRO A 379 16.90 -5.10 -1.00
N GLY A 380 17.02 -4.24 -2.02
CA GLY A 380 15.93 -3.35 -2.45
C GLY A 380 15.86 -2.01 -1.70
N MET A 381 16.50 -1.88 -0.54
CA MET A 381 16.57 -0.64 0.23
C MET A 381 17.92 0.07 0.04
N GLN A 382 17.90 1.40 0.04
CA GLN A 382 19.08 2.23 -0.23
C GLN A 382 19.44 3.15 0.96
N ARG A 383 19.33 2.63 2.19
CA ARG A 383 19.48 3.40 3.45
C ARG A 383 20.80 4.15 3.60
N LEU A 384 21.90 3.66 3.02
CA LEU A 384 23.20 4.34 3.05
C LEU A 384 23.39 5.39 1.93
N ARG A 385 22.42 5.51 1.02
CA ARG A 385 22.49 6.40 -0.15
C ARG A 385 21.39 7.46 -0.12
N LEU A 386 20.20 7.11 0.36
CA LEU A 386 19.00 7.94 0.33
C LEU A 386 18.37 7.99 1.72
N PRO A 387 17.76 9.14 2.11
CA PRO A 387 16.84 9.20 3.24
C PRO A 387 15.66 8.25 3.05
N ALA A 388 15.00 7.88 4.15
CA ALA A 388 13.76 7.14 4.12
C ALA A 388 12.70 7.94 3.33
N PRO A 389 12.01 7.34 2.33
CA PRO A 389 10.95 8.01 1.59
C PRO A 389 9.73 8.31 2.49
N PRO A 390 8.80 9.16 2.00
CA PRO A 390 7.54 9.42 2.69
C PRO A 390 6.83 8.14 3.13
N TYR A 391 6.15 8.19 4.27
CA TYR A 391 5.44 7.10 4.96
C TYR A 391 6.31 5.92 5.45
N GLU A 392 7.54 5.73 4.97
CA GLU A 392 8.40 4.60 5.41
C GLU A 392 8.68 4.64 6.92
N ARG A 393 8.88 5.84 7.50
CA ARG A 393 9.13 5.98 8.94
C ARG A 393 7.89 5.71 9.80
N LEU A 394 6.69 6.05 9.31
CA LEU A 394 5.44 5.68 9.97
C LEU A 394 5.27 4.15 9.92
N MET A 395 5.58 3.54 8.77
CA MET A 395 5.58 2.09 8.64
C MET A 395 6.66 1.40 9.50
N LEU A 396 7.82 2.03 9.70
CA LEU A 396 8.87 1.54 10.59
C LEU A 396 8.41 1.49 12.05
N GLY A 397 7.72 2.53 12.51
CA GLY A 397 7.10 2.54 13.85
C GLY A 397 6.05 1.45 13.99
N ALA A 398 5.14 1.35 13.01
CA ALA A 398 4.14 0.29 12.93
C ALA A 398 4.75 -1.12 13.01
N ARG A 399 5.77 -1.36 12.18
CA ARG A 399 6.47 -2.64 12.13
C ARG A 399 7.17 -2.94 13.45
N THR A 400 7.84 -1.97 14.06
CA THR A 400 8.52 -2.16 15.35
C THR A 400 7.53 -2.65 16.43
N ALA A 401 6.37 -2.01 16.54
CA ALA A 401 5.35 -2.43 17.51
C ALA A 401 4.75 -3.80 17.17
N HIS A 402 4.56 -4.11 15.89
CA HIS A 402 4.10 -5.42 15.41
C HIS A 402 5.08 -6.55 15.75
N GLU A 403 6.38 -6.33 15.56
CA GLU A 403 7.41 -7.31 15.89
C GLU A 403 7.48 -7.61 17.40
N TRP A 404 7.31 -6.59 18.25
CA TRP A 404 7.10 -6.81 19.68
C TRP A 404 5.78 -7.55 19.97
N GLY A 405 4.74 -7.30 19.18
CA GLY A 405 3.49 -8.04 19.20
C GLY A 405 3.65 -9.54 18.93
N HIS A 406 4.55 -9.93 18.02
CA HIS A 406 4.87 -11.35 17.79
C HIS A 406 5.46 -12.01 19.03
N LEU A 407 6.36 -11.31 19.73
CA LEU A 407 6.92 -11.80 20.99
C LEU A 407 5.81 -12.00 22.05
N ALA A 408 4.90 -11.05 22.18
CA ALA A 408 3.75 -11.16 23.10
C ALA A 408 2.79 -12.30 22.72
N SER A 409 2.54 -12.51 21.43
CA SER A 409 1.74 -13.63 20.91
C SER A 409 2.38 -14.97 21.27
N VAL A 410 3.67 -15.15 20.97
CA VAL A 410 4.42 -16.39 21.29
C VAL A 410 4.50 -16.65 22.79
N ALA A 411 4.59 -15.58 23.61
CA ALA A 411 4.55 -15.69 25.06
C ALA A 411 3.16 -16.05 25.64
N GLY A 412 2.12 -16.16 24.79
CA GLY A 412 0.76 -16.45 25.21
C GLY A 412 0.13 -15.31 26.01
N TRP A 413 0.51 -14.06 25.71
CA TRP A 413 -0.08 -12.86 26.32
C TRP A 413 -1.32 -12.37 25.57
N VAL A 414 -1.55 -12.90 24.37
CA VAL A 414 -2.78 -12.70 23.60
C VAL A 414 -3.39 -14.05 23.36
N ALA A 415 -4.60 -14.27 23.86
CA ALA A 415 -5.26 -15.56 23.76
C ALA A 415 -6.79 -15.42 23.81
N VAL A 416 -7.47 -16.51 23.48
CA VAL A 416 -8.89 -16.68 23.77
C VAL A 416 -9.04 -16.99 25.26
N ALA A 417 -9.90 -16.26 25.95
CA ALA A 417 -10.24 -16.54 27.34
C ALA A 417 -10.79 -17.97 27.49
N LYS A 418 -10.44 -18.68 28.57
CA LYS A 418 -10.81 -20.09 28.77
C LYS A 418 -12.32 -20.28 28.72
N GLU A 419 -13.07 -19.32 29.25
CA GLU A 419 -14.54 -19.30 29.29
C GLU A 419 -15.17 -19.18 27.90
N ARG A 420 -14.41 -18.72 26.90
CA ARG A 420 -14.84 -18.58 25.50
C ARG A 420 -14.21 -19.62 24.56
N SER A 421 -13.56 -20.64 25.12
CA SER A 421 -12.91 -21.69 24.31
C SER A 421 -13.91 -22.48 23.48
N GLU A 422 -15.12 -22.74 23.99
CA GLU A 422 -16.18 -23.43 23.24
C GLU A 422 -16.68 -22.58 22.06
N GLU A 423 -16.83 -21.27 22.27
CA GLU A 423 -17.21 -20.31 21.22
C GLU A 423 -16.16 -20.29 20.09
N TRP A 424 -14.87 -20.29 20.44
CA TRP A 424 -13.78 -20.38 19.47
C TRP A 424 -13.78 -21.69 18.69
N GLN A 425 -13.97 -22.83 19.37
CA GLN A 425 -14.04 -24.14 18.71
C GLN A 425 -15.25 -24.22 17.77
N SER A 426 -16.40 -23.70 18.19
CA SER A 426 -17.60 -23.62 17.36
C SER A 426 -17.37 -22.75 16.12
N ALA A 427 -16.76 -21.58 16.26
CA ALA A 427 -16.43 -20.72 15.12
C ALA A 427 -15.40 -21.37 14.17
N CYS A 428 -14.42 -22.14 14.70
CA CYS A 428 -13.50 -22.90 13.86
C CYS A 428 -14.22 -23.99 13.06
N ALA A 429 -15.15 -24.73 13.66
CA ALA A 429 -15.96 -25.73 12.97
C ALA A 429 -16.84 -25.10 11.88
N GLU A 430 -17.49 -23.98 12.19
CA GLU A 430 -18.28 -23.22 11.22
C GLU A 430 -17.43 -22.72 10.05
N LEU A 431 -16.20 -22.24 10.29
CA LEU A 431 -15.28 -21.83 9.22
C LEU A 431 -14.95 -22.99 8.27
N VAL A 432 -14.76 -24.19 8.80
CA VAL A 432 -14.55 -25.41 8.00
C VAL A 432 -15.78 -25.72 7.15
N GLU A 433 -16.98 -25.66 7.73
CA GLU A 433 -18.24 -25.89 7.01
C GLU A 433 -18.47 -24.86 5.91
N ILE A 434 -18.18 -23.58 6.17
CA ILE A 434 -18.21 -22.51 5.17
C ILE A 434 -17.26 -22.83 4.03
N GLY A 435 -16.02 -23.28 4.32
CA GLY A 435 -15.04 -23.66 3.30
C GLY A 435 -15.50 -24.82 2.42
N GLU A 436 -16.10 -25.86 3.01
CA GLU A 436 -16.73 -26.96 2.26
C GLU A 436 -17.84 -26.44 1.35
N GLN A 437 -18.71 -25.58 1.88
CA GLN A 437 -19.86 -25.05 1.16
C GLN A 437 -19.43 -24.13 0.01
N VAL A 438 -18.39 -23.30 0.20
CA VAL A 438 -17.82 -22.44 -0.86
C VAL A 438 -17.37 -23.26 -2.05
N VAL A 439 -16.60 -24.33 -1.83
CA VAL A 439 -16.08 -25.16 -2.93
C VAL A 439 -17.20 -25.97 -3.60
N ARG A 440 -18.16 -26.45 -2.82
CA ARG A 440 -19.33 -27.20 -3.32
C ARG A 440 -20.24 -26.36 -4.22
N ASP A 441 -20.48 -25.11 -3.84
CA ASP A 441 -21.39 -24.21 -4.55
C ASP A 441 -20.71 -23.45 -5.71
N ALA A 442 -19.38 -23.49 -5.78
CA ALA A 442 -18.62 -22.80 -6.82
C ALA A 442 -18.93 -23.36 -8.23
N PRO A 443 -18.73 -22.57 -9.31
CA PRO A 443 -19.02 -23.01 -10.67
C PRO A 443 -18.26 -24.27 -11.05
N SER A 444 -18.95 -25.29 -11.58
CA SER A 444 -18.34 -26.59 -11.88
C SER A 444 -17.12 -26.52 -12.82
N GLY A 445 -17.10 -25.55 -13.75
CA GLY A 445 -15.95 -25.29 -14.62
C GLY A 445 -14.72 -24.81 -13.85
N LEU A 446 -14.91 -23.98 -12.82
CA LEU A 446 -13.85 -23.51 -11.94
C LEU A 446 -13.32 -24.64 -11.06
N VAL A 447 -14.22 -25.42 -10.45
CA VAL A 447 -13.85 -26.58 -9.61
C VAL A 447 -13.01 -27.57 -10.40
N ARG A 448 -13.40 -27.88 -11.66
CA ARG A 448 -12.59 -28.73 -12.55
C ARG A 448 -11.23 -28.11 -12.88
N ALA A 449 -11.17 -26.80 -13.13
CA ALA A 449 -9.92 -26.13 -13.45
C ALA A 449 -8.95 -26.04 -12.25
N LEU A 450 -9.46 -26.18 -11.03
CA LEU A 450 -8.71 -26.08 -9.78
C LEU A 450 -8.63 -27.42 -9.02
N SER A 451 -8.84 -28.57 -9.69
CA SER A 451 -8.85 -29.90 -9.04
C SER A 451 -7.60 -30.15 -8.20
N ASP A 452 -6.42 -29.88 -8.76
CA ASP A 452 -5.13 -30.13 -8.10
C ASP A 452 -4.90 -29.19 -6.90
N GLU A 453 -5.54 -28.02 -6.91
CA GLU A 453 -5.52 -27.11 -5.77
C GLU A 453 -6.43 -27.60 -4.65
N ILE A 454 -7.64 -28.02 -5.01
CA ILE A 454 -8.63 -28.56 -4.08
C ILE A 454 -8.12 -29.84 -3.42
N GLU A 455 -7.50 -30.74 -4.19
CA GLU A 455 -6.88 -31.96 -3.65
C GLU A 455 -5.76 -31.65 -2.66
N ARG A 456 -4.88 -30.69 -2.98
CA ARG A 456 -3.82 -30.26 -2.07
C ARG A 456 -4.36 -29.66 -0.77
N LEU A 457 -5.40 -28.83 -0.85
CA LEU A 457 -6.06 -28.29 0.33
C LEU A 457 -6.74 -29.39 1.16
N GLY A 458 -7.26 -30.43 0.51
CA GLY A 458 -7.91 -31.56 1.16
C GLY A 458 -6.97 -32.62 1.74
N ALA A 459 -5.65 -32.54 1.47
CA ALA A 459 -4.69 -33.60 1.81
C ALA A 459 -4.66 -33.96 3.31
N ASN A 460 -4.96 -33.00 4.19
CA ASN A 460 -4.98 -33.19 5.65
C ASN A 460 -6.41 -33.31 6.22
N GLY A 461 -7.37 -33.77 5.42
CA GLY A 461 -8.70 -34.18 5.89
C GLY A 461 -9.83 -33.73 4.96
N SER A 462 -10.00 -32.42 4.79
CA SER A 462 -11.05 -31.86 3.95
C SER A 462 -10.63 -30.51 3.38
N VAL A 463 -11.23 -30.10 2.26
CA VAL A 463 -10.90 -28.80 1.63
C VAL A 463 -11.28 -27.64 2.54
N GLY A 464 -12.40 -27.75 3.27
CA GLY A 464 -12.82 -26.76 4.26
C GLY A 464 -11.80 -26.61 5.39
N ARG A 465 -11.19 -27.71 5.83
CA ARG A 465 -10.11 -27.67 6.84
C ARG A 465 -8.86 -26.98 6.31
N GLY A 466 -8.42 -27.32 5.10
CA GLY A 466 -7.27 -26.64 4.47
C GLY A 466 -7.49 -25.14 4.29
N LEU A 467 -8.72 -24.72 3.95
CA LEU A 467 -9.08 -23.31 3.84
C LEU A 467 -9.15 -22.60 5.20
N ALA A 468 -9.71 -23.25 6.23
CA ALA A 468 -9.70 -22.73 7.59
C ALA A 468 -8.27 -22.54 8.11
N GLU A 469 -7.35 -23.47 7.80
CA GLU A 469 -5.94 -23.40 8.14
C GLU A 469 -5.24 -22.15 7.54
N ILE A 470 -5.65 -21.66 6.35
CA ILE A 470 -5.14 -20.40 5.78
C ILE A 470 -5.41 -19.20 6.69
N VAL A 471 -6.58 -19.18 7.36
CA VAL A 471 -6.95 -18.12 8.30
C VAL A 471 -6.26 -18.34 9.65
N LEU A 472 -6.37 -19.56 10.20
CA LEU A 472 -5.89 -19.88 11.54
C LEU A 472 -4.37 -19.78 11.67
N ALA A 473 -3.61 -20.18 10.63
CA ALA A 473 -2.15 -20.03 10.61
C ALA A 473 -1.70 -18.56 10.70
N ARG A 474 -2.60 -17.60 10.48
CA ARG A 474 -2.32 -16.16 10.53
C ARG A 474 -2.90 -15.49 11.77
N MET A 475 -3.54 -16.24 12.66
CA MET A 475 -4.00 -15.71 13.94
C MET A 475 -2.85 -15.13 14.79
N PRO A 476 -1.63 -15.70 14.83
CA PRO A 476 -0.50 -15.07 15.53
C PRO A 476 -0.15 -13.67 15.03
N ASP A 477 -0.30 -13.42 13.73
CA ASP A 477 -0.09 -12.09 13.13
C ASP A 477 -1.19 -11.11 13.54
N TYR A 478 -2.44 -11.57 13.61
CA TYR A 478 -3.54 -10.74 14.11
C TYR A 478 -3.37 -10.40 15.60
N GLN A 479 -2.93 -11.37 16.41
CA GLN A 479 -2.57 -11.14 17.81
C GLN A 479 -1.45 -10.10 17.96
N ALA A 480 -0.43 -10.16 17.10
CA ALA A 480 0.62 -9.14 17.06
C ALA A 480 0.07 -7.75 16.71
N ASN A 481 -0.89 -7.66 15.76
CA ASN A 481 -1.56 -6.41 15.42
C ASN A 481 -2.42 -5.84 16.56
N LEU A 482 -3.10 -6.69 17.34
CA LEU A 482 -3.83 -6.26 18.54
C LEU A 482 -2.90 -5.60 19.55
N VAL A 483 -1.74 -6.20 19.80
CA VAL A 483 -0.72 -5.63 20.68
C VAL A 483 -0.17 -4.34 20.07
N ALA A 484 0.26 -4.36 18.82
CA ALA A 484 0.83 -3.20 18.13
C ALA A 484 -0.09 -1.99 18.21
N ARG A 485 -1.40 -2.17 17.97
CA ARG A 485 -2.41 -1.11 18.04
C ARG A 485 -2.37 -0.34 19.37
N ALA A 486 -2.03 -0.97 20.48
CA ALA A 486 -1.93 -0.30 21.78
C ALA A 486 -0.72 0.66 21.89
N PHE A 487 0.29 0.52 21.02
CA PHE A 487 1.53 1.30 21.04
C PHE A 487 1.65 2.30 19.88
N LEU A 488 0.81 2.18 18.85
CA LEU A 488 0.89 3.02 17.65
C LEU A 488 0.14 4.35 17.79
N SER A 489 0.69 5.37 17.13
CA SER A 489 -0.06 6.59 16.82
C SER A 489 -1.13 6.32 15.75
N PRO A 490 -2.19 7.15 15.68
CA PRO A 490 -3.19 7.04 14.62
C PRO A 490 -2.57 7.04 13.22
N LEU A 491 -1.53 7.84 12.97
CA LEU A 491 -0.87 7.95 11.66
C LEU A 491 -0.07 6.68 11.30
N GLU A 492 0.60 6.06 12.27
CA GLU A 492 1.31 4.79 12.06
C GLU A 492 0.34 3.65 11.81
N LEU A 493 -0.74 3.58 12.58
CA LEU A 493 -1.79 2.57 12.43
C LEU A 493 -2.48 2.66 11.07
N GLU A 494 -2.82 3.88 10.65
CA GLU A 494 -3.40 4.17 9.33
C GLU A 494 -2.45 3.74 8.20
N THR A 495 -1.16 4.09 8.30
CA THR A 495 -0.14 3.70 7.32
C THR A 495 0.02 2.18 7.24
N TYR A 496 -0.02 1.50 8.40
CA TYR A 496 0.11 0.05 8.49
C TYR A 496 -1.05 -0.68 7.81
N VAL A 497 -2.29 -0.32 8.14
CA VAL A 497 -3.47 -1.00 7.59
C VAL A 497 -3.56 -0.81 6.09
N ARG A 498 -3.32 0.41 5.59
CA ARG A 498 -3.35 0.72 4.16
C ARG A 498 -2.26 -0.02 3.37
N ASN A 499 -1.13 -0.38 3.99
CA ASN A 499 -0.07 -1.19 3.38
C ASN A 499 -0.33 -2.70 3.41
N ASN A 500 -1.20 -3.18 4.30
CA ASN A 500 -1.43 -4.62 4.51
C ASN A 500 -2.72 -5.15 3.87
N VAL A 501 -3.66 -4.28 3.50
CA VAL A 501 -4.86 -4.67 2.74
C VAL A 501 -4.64 -4.33 1.27
N THR A 502 -4.38 -5.35 0.44
CA THR A 502 -3.93 -5.19 -0.94
C THR A 502 -4.65 -6.14 -1.91
N CYS A 503 -4.45 -5.92 -3.22
CA CYS A 503 -4.99 -6.83 -4.24
C CYS A 503 -4.21 -8.16 -4.24
N LEU A 504 -4.83 -9.22 -3.69
CA LEU A 504 -4.15 -10.51 -3.53
C LEU A 504 -3.83 -11.22 -4.85
N ALA A 505 -4.49 -10.85 -5.95
CA ALA A 505 -4.17 -11.34 -7.29
C ALA A 505 -2.75 -10.96 -7.74
N GLN A 506 -2.13 -9.93 -7.16
CA GLN A 506 -0.74 -9.53 -7.45
C GLN A 506 0.29 -10.36 -6.69
N VAL A 507 -0.07 -10.87 -5.50
CA VAL A 507 0.88 -11.50 -4.57
C VAL A 507 0.73 -13.01 -4.47
N MET A 508 -0.44 -13.55 -4.84
CA MET A 508 -0.73 -14.98 -4.81
C MET A 508 -0.86 -15.56 -6.21
N ARG A 509 -0.49 -16.83 -6.36
CA ARG A 509 -0.59 -17.55 -7.64
C ARG A 509 -2.03 -17.52 -8.19
N PRO A 510 -2.23 -17.47 -9.53
CA PRO A 510 -3.56 -17.41 -10.13
C PRO A 510 -4.51 -18.53 -9.68
N THR A 511 -3.99 -19.75 -9.49
CA THR A 511 -4.76 -20.93 -9.10
C THR A 511 -5.22 -20.93 -7.63
N ALA A 512 -4.72 -20.02 -6.77
CA ALA A 512 -5.08 -19.97 -5.35
C ALA A 512 -6.40 -19.21 -5.07
N VAL A 513 -7.41 -19.36 -5.93
CA VAL A 513 -8.66 -18.58 -5.89
C VAL A 513 -9.35 -18.67 -4.51
N PHE A 514 -9.59 -19.89 -4.01
CA PHE A 514 -10.25 -20.07 -2.71
C PHE A 514 -9.39 -19.60 -1.53
N GLN A 515 -8.07 -19.75 -1.61
CA GLN A 515 -7.17 -19.23 -0.58
C GLN A 515 -7.19 -17.70 -0.53
N ARG A 516 -7.23 -17.03 -1.70
CA ARG A 516 -7.37 -15.56 -1.77
C ARG A 516 -8.67 -15.08 -1.13
N LEU A 517 -9.79 -15.77 -1.36
CA LEU A 517 -11.07 -15.44 -0.72
C LEU A 517 -10.96 -15.46 0.82
N PHE A 518 -10.42 -16.55 1.38
CA PHE A 518 -10.25 -16.70 2.83
C PHE A 518 -9.21 -15.71 3.39
N ARG A 519 -8.16 -15.44 2.63
CA ARG A 519 -7.14 -14.46 2.99
C ARG A 519 -7.72 -13.04 3.03
N HIS A 520 -8.57 -12.66 2.07
CA HIS A 520 -9.29 -11.38 2.10
C HIS A 520 -10.22 -11.26 3.31
N ALA A 521 -10.98 -12.31 3.64
CA ALA A 521 -11.85 -12.31 4.82
C ALA A 521 -11.08 -12.04 6.13
N TYR A 522 -9.83 -12.52 6.20
CA TYR A 522 -8.92 -12.23 7.30
C TYR A 522 -8.31 -10.83 7.22
N GLU A 523 -7.75 -10.40 6.09
CA GLU A 523 -7.12 -9.07 5.95
C GLU A 523 -8.14 -7.94 6.13
N PHE A 524 -9.41 -8.18 5.78
CA PHE A 524 -10.52 -7.27 6.04
C PHE A 524 -10.63 -6.88 7.52
N GLN A 525 -10.28 -7.78 8.45
CA GLN A 525 -10.36 -7.51 9.89
C GLN A 525 -9.35 -6.44 10.33
N TYR A 526 -8.30 -6.20 9.54
CA TYR A 526 -7.37 -5.10 9.81
C TYR A 526 -7.99 -3.72 9.57
N LEU A 527 -8.97 -3.61 8.66
CA LEU A 527 -9.62 -2.34 8.34
C LEU A 527 -10.34 -1.76 9.57
N ALA A 528 -10.89 -2.62 10.43
CA ALA A 528 -11.49 -2.24 11.71
C ALA A 528 -10.48 -1.71 12.75
N LEU A 529 -9.17 -1.85 12.50
CA LEU A 529 -8.13 -1.31 13.37
C LEU A 529 -7.81 0.16 13.02
N ALA A 530 -8.12 0.64 11.80
CA ALA A 530 -7.80 1.99 11.32
C ALA A 530 -9.04 2.90 11.20
N GLY A 531 -8.84 4.16 10.80
CA GLY A 531 -9.91 5.16 10.63
C GLY A 531 -10.67 5.04 9.31
N ILE A 532 -10.94 3.82 8.84
CA ILE A 532 -11.62 3.58 7.56
C ILE A 532 -13.12 3.44 7.82
N ASP A 533 -13.91 4.41 7.36
CA ASP A 533 -15.34 4.51 7.68
C ASP A 533 -16.17 3.36 7.09
N ASP A 534 -15.89 2.99 5.83
CA ASP A 534 -16.56 1.88 5.14
C ASP A 534 -15.51 0.88 4.62
N ALA A 535 -15.24 -0.13 5.45
CA ALA A 535 -14.28 -1.18 5.14
C ALA A 535 -14.67 -2.01 3.91
N TRP A 536 -15.97 -2.23 3.69
CA TRP A 536 -16.45 -3.04 2.57
C TRP A 536 -16.27 -2.31 1.24
N ALA A 537 -16.68 -1.04 1.19
CA ALA A 537 -16.43 -0.17 0.04
C ALA A 537 -14.93 -0.06 -0.24
N TYR A 538 -14.10 0.13 0.79
CA TYR A 538 -12.64 0.18 0.65
C TYR A 538 -12.09 -1.10 0.01
N LEU A 539 -12.46 -2.28 0.52
CA LEU A 539 -11.97 -3.56 0.01
C LEU A 539 -12.36 -3.75 -1.47
N CYS A 540 -13.64 -3.53 -1.79
CA CYS A 540 -14.15 -3.74 -3.15
C CYS A 540 -13.50 -2.77 -4.13
N ALA A 541 -13.40 -1.49 -3.77
CA ALA A 541 -12.83 -0.45 -4.62
C ALA A 541 -11.34 -0.66 -4.88
N SER A 542 -10.58 -1.23 -3.94
CA SER A 542 -9.11 -1.27 -3.98
C SER A 542 -8.49 -2.60 -4.46
N THR A 543 -9.25 -3.71 -4.43
CA THR A 543 -8.70 -5.07 -4.63
C THR A 543 -9.40 -5.93 -5.69
N TRP A 544 -10.47 -5.41 -6.33
CA TRP A 544 -11.37 -6.15 -7.25
C TRP A 544 -12.16 -7.30 -6.61
N PHE A 545 -12.23 -7.34 -5.29
CA PHE A 545 -12.84 -8.44 -4.53
C PHE A 545 -14.25 -8.81 -5.02
N ASP A 546 -15.13 -7.82 -5.17
CA ASP A 546 -16.52 -8.01 -5.62
C ASP A 546 -16.58 -8.66 -7.00
N ARG A 547 -15.75 -8.19 -7.95
CA ARG A 547 -15.68 -8.72 -9.31
C ARG A 547 -15.10 -10.12 -9.34
N GLU A 548 -14.04 -10.36 -8.57
CA GLU A 548 -13.35 -11.65 -8.56
C GLU A 548 -14.18 -12.74 -7.89
N PHE A 549 -14.96 -12.43 -6.85
CA PHE A 549 -15.61 -13.45 -6.03
C PHE A 549 -17.14 -13.46 -6.11
N ILE A 550 -17.78 -12.29 -6.09
CA ILE A 550 -19.25 -12.20 -6.02
C ILE A 550 -19.85 -12.19 -7.42
N HIS A 551 -19.42 -11.27 -8.28
CA HIS A 551 -19.96 -11.15 -9.65
C HIS A 551 -19.58 -12.33 -10.54
N SER A 552 -18.42 -12.96 -10.31
CA SER A 552 -17.99 -14.18 -11.00
C SER A 552 -18.77 -15.43 -10.56
N GLY A 553 -19.49 -15.35 -9.44
CA GLY A 553 -20.22 -16.47 -8.84
C GLY A 553 -19.33 -17.47 -8.09
N VAL A 554 -18.06 -17.15 -7.79
CA VAL A 554 -17.18 -18.01 -6.98
C VAL A 554 -17.78 -18.26 -5.59
N VAL A 555 -18.41 -17.24 -5.01
CA VAL A 555 -19.12 -17.32 -3.72
C VAL A 555 -20.40 -16.50 -3.78
N LYS A 556 -21.48 -17.01 -3.15
CA LYS A 556 -22.72 -16.25 -2.97
C LYS A 556 -22.51 -15.13 -1.96
N ALA A 557 -23.15 -13.97 -2.16
CA ALA A 557 -23.02 -12.83 -1.26
C ALA A 557 -23.30 -13.18 0.22
N SER A 558 -24.37 -13.92 0.50
CA SER A 558 -24.72 -14.35 1.87
C SER A 558 -23.69 -15.28 2.51
N LEU A 559 -23.07 -16.17 1.72
CA LEU A 559 -21.99 -17.06 2.22
C LEU A 559 -20.69 -16.28 2.43
N CYS A 560 -20.44 -15.26 1.61
CA CYS A 560 -19.33 -14.33 1.80
C CYS A 560 -19.50 -13.51 3.09
N GLU A 561 -20.69 -12.98 3.35
CA GLU A 561 -21.01 -12.30 4.61
C GLU A 561 -20.81 -13.23 5.82
N ALA A 562 -21.28 -14.48 5.73
CA ALA A 562 -21.08 -15.48 6.77
C ALA A 562 -19.59 -15.77 7.01
N LEU A 563 -18.79 -15.90 5.95
CA LEU A 563 -17.33 -16.07 6.04
C LEU A 563 -16.68 -14.90 6.78
N PHE A 564 -16.96 -13.66 6.36
CA PHE A 564 -16.36 -12.47 6.96
C PHE A 564 -16.80 -12.29 8.41
N ALA A 565 -18.07 -12.57 8.73
CA ALA A 565 -18.58 -12.54 10.09
C ALA A 565 -17.94 -13.62 10.97
N CYS A 566 -17.76 -14.84 10.46
CA CYS A 566 -17.10 -15.94 11.18
C CYS A 566 -15.64 -15.60 11.51
N VAL A 567 -14.89 -15.11 10.52
CA VAL A 567 -13.49 -14.67 10.73
C VAL A 567 -13.43 -13.48 11.68
N GLY A 568 -14.38 -12.55 11.60
CA GLY A 568 -14.52 -11.45 12.55
C GLY A 568 -14.76 -11.91 13.98
N ARG A 569 -15.62 -12.92 14.20
CA ARG A 569 -15.83 -13.52 15.53
C ARG A 569 -14.56 -14.17 16.08
N LEU A 570 -13.83 -14.94 15.26
CA LEU A 570 -12.53 -15.50 15.64
C LEU A 570 -11.58 -14.37 16.10
N CYS A 571 -11.45 -13.30 15.31
CA CYS A 571 -10.61 -12.18 15.65
C CYS A 571 -11.05 -11.47 16.95
N ALA A 572 -12.36 -11.26 17.14
CA ALA A 572 -12.92 -10.60 18.33
C ALA A 572 -12.83 -11.45 19.63
N LEU A 573 -12.55 -12.74 19.52
CA LEU A 573 -12.32 -13.64 20.66
C LEU A 573 -10.92 -13.49 21.27
N GLN A 574 -9.97 -12.91 20.53
CA GLN A 574 -8.60 -12.71 20.98
C GLN A 574 -8.51 -11.45 21.87
N ALA A 575 -7.87 -11.57 23.03
CA ALA A 575 -7.68 -10.45 23.95
C ALA A 575 -6.27 -10.43 24.54
N ILE A 576 -5.76 -9.22 24.80
CA ILE A 576 -4.51 -9.00 25.53
C ILE A 576 -4.74 -9.27 27.01
N ASP A 577 -3.91 -10.13 27.61
CA ASP A 577 -3.88 -10.37 29.04
C ASP A 577 -3.26 -9.15 29.77
N SER A 578 -4.14 -8.30 30.31
CA SER A 578 -3.75 -7.08 31.03
C SER A 578 -2.87 -7.33 32.26
N ALA A 579 -2.82 -8.56 32.81
CA ALA A 579 -1.90 -8.89 33.89
C ALA A 579 -0.45 -9.05 33.41
N LYS A 580 -0.24 -9.34 32.12
CA LYS A 580 1.10 -9.57 31.52
C LYS A 580 1.60 -8.38 30.73
N LEU A 581 0.70 -7.62 30.12
CA LEU A 581 1.02 -6.44 29.32
C LEU A 581 -0.02 -5.35 29.58
N LEU A 582 0.44 -4.22 30.13
CA LEU A 582 -0.44 -3.07 30.31
C LEU A 582 -0.69 -2.37 28.96
N PRO A 583 -1.89 -1.81 28.74
CA PRO A 583 -2.07 -0.88 27.64
C PRO A 583 -1.11 0.31 27.83
N ALA A 584 -0.54 0.83 26.73
CA ALA A 584 0.32 1.99 26.81
C ALA A 584 -0.48 3.20 27.36
N PRO A 585 0.13 4.10 28.14
CA PRO A 585 -0.52 5.34 28.52
C PRO A 585 -1.02 6.09 27.28
N GLN A 586 -2.20 6.70 27.36
CA GLN A 586 -2.82 7.46 26.26
C GLN A 586 -1.84 8.50 25.72
N HIS A 587 -1.84 8.71 24.40
CA HIS A 587 -0.99 9.67 23.69
C HIS A 587 -1.08 11.07 24.32
N GLY A 588 -0.14 11.40 25.21
CA GLY A 588 0.35 12.77 25.28
C GLY A 588 1.12 13.01 23.98
N GLN A 589 0.93 14.17 23.35
CA GLN A 589 1.69 14.59 22.16
C GLN A 589 3.19 14.67 22.48
N VAL A 590 3.87 13.54 22.60
CA VAL A 590 5.33 13.48 22.59
C VAL A 590 5.69 13.15 21.17
N GLY A 591 5.76 14.19 20.35
CA GLY A 591 6.36 14.06 19.03
C GLY A 591 7.77 13.51 19.20
N ILE A 592 8.16 12.57 18.33
CA ILE A 592 9.57 12.27 18.10
C ILE A 592 10.20 13.61 17.75
N GLY A 593 10.93 14.22 18.69
CA GLY A 593 11.45 15.57 18.53
C GLY A 593 12.31 15.69 17.27
N GLU A 594 12.46 16.91 16.74
CA GLU A 594 13.35 17.14 15.60
C GLU A 594 14.78 16.75 15.98
N ILE A 595 15.22 15.56 15.54
CA ILE A 595 16.62 15.18 15.61
C ILE A 595 17.33 15.96 14.51
N ASN A 596 18.13 16.94 14.91
CA ASN A 596 19.06 17.65 14.06
C ASN A 596 20.50 17.37 14.56
N LEU A 597 21.21 16.49 13.86
CA LEU A 597 22.59 16.10 14.21
C LEU A 597 23.62 17.23 14.04
N PHE A 598 23.23 18.38 13.47
CA PHE A 598 24.14 19.45 13.05
C PHE A 598 23.83 20.83 13.66
N ALA A 599 22.86 20.92 14.58
CA ALA A 599 22.46 22.18 15.21
C ALA A 599 23.56 22.88 16.04
N GLY A 600 24.67 22.20 16.32
CA GLY A 600 25.79 22.72 17.14
C GLY A 600 26.94 23.39 16.38
N SER A 601 26.80 23.77 15.11
CA SER A 601 27.89 24.39 14.32
C SER A 601 27.60 25.76 13.72
N GLY A 602 26.46 26.37 14.06
CA GLY A 602 26.12 27.74 13.66
C GLY A 602 26.58 28.77 14.67
N GLY A 603 27.89 29.02 14.74
CA GLY A 603 28.44 30.23 15.31
C GLY A 603 28.87 31.16 14.18
N GLU A 604 28.39 32.40 14.26
CA GLU A 604 28.67 33.59 13.43
C GLU A 604 27.81 33.79 12.17
N GLU A 605 26.96 34.81 12.29
CA GLU A 605 26.30 35.56 11.23
C GLU A 605 27.26 35.93 10.11
N VAL A 606 26.84 35.69 8.85
CA VAL A 606 26.99 36.63 7.73
C VAL A 606 25.76 36.54 6.83
#